data_AF-A0A0R2V632-F1
#
_entry.id   AF-A0A0R2V632-F1
#
_cell.length_a   1.000
_cell.length_b   1.000
_cell.length_c   1.000
_cell.angle_alpha   90.00
_cell.angle_beta   90.00
_cell.angle_gamma   90.00
#
_symmetry.space_group_name_H-M   'P 1'
#
loop_
_entity.id
_entity.type
_entity.pdbx_description
1 polymer ?
#
loop_
_entity_poly.entity_id
_entity_poly.type
_entity_poly.pdbx_seq_one_letter_code
_entity_poly.pdbx_strand_id
1 'polypeptide(L)'
;MEHKAVNKVISFCDEQQQYLLFTGMFPEVNGGKGINEELETYFVNFLAEKYHATAVARASAFVEEDQTAFIGMDIRSRDGEVWSQQNIFTVDDEDKVVSVDADFTHSSNENPICPIVNTYFEFIDFPEDTLAYLNDLFEQVKPSIQSIPLEK
;
A
#
# COMPACT_ATOMS: atom_id res chain seq x y z
N MET A 1 -24.76 -13.70 -1.50
CA MET A 1 -23.34 -13.48 -1.79
C MET A 1 -22.74 -12.84 -0.56
N GLU A 2 -21.79 -13.52 0.08
CA GLU A 2 -20.95 -12.88 1.09
C GLU A 2 -19.86 -12.11 0.34
N HIS A 3 -19.89 -10.79 0.43
CA HIS A 3 -18.80 -9.97 -0.06
C HIS A 3 -17.60 -10.22 0.86
N LYS A 4 -16.62 -11.01 0.42
CA LYS A 4 -15.30 -11.04 1.08
C LYS A 4 -14.65 -9.69 0.81
N ALA A 5 -14.52 -8.87 1.85
CA ALA A 5 -13.79 -7.63 1.77
C ALA A 5 -12.34 -7.95 1.41
N VAL A 6 -11.88 -7.44 0.27
CA VAL A 6 -10.48 -7.54 -0.13
C VAL A 6 -9.65 -6.73 0.86
N ASN A 7 -8.65 -7.35 1.47
CA ASN A 7 -7.76 -6.66 2.40
C ASN A 7 -7.07 -5.50 1.66
N LYS A 8 -7.41 -4.26 2.04
CA LYS A 8 -6.72 -3.08 1.54
C LYS A 8 -5.26 -3.15 1.99
N VAL A 9 -4.35 -3.05 1.03
CA VAL A 9 -2.90 -3.09 1.27
C VAL A 9 -2.26 -1.84 0.68
N ILE A 10 -1.34 -1.26 1.43
CA ILE A 10 -0.38 -0.28 0.95
C ILE A 10 0.91 -1.05 0.76
N SER A 11 1.42 -1.06 -0.47
CA SER A 11 2.69 -1.65 -0.82
C SER A 11 3.70 -0.53 -1.10
N PHE A 12 4.94 -0.70 -0.68
CA PHE A 12 6.03 0.21 -1.04
C PHE A 12 7.32 -0.60 -1.19
N CYS A 13 8.25 -0.14 -2.01
CA CYS A 13 9.49 -0.89 -2.25
C CYS A 13 10.72 0.01 -2.25
N ASP A 14 11.84 -0.56 -1.81
CA ASP A 14 13.18 -0.03 -2.05
C ASP A 14 13.88 -0.84 -3.17
N GLU A 15 15.20 -0.68 -3.35
CA GLU A 15 15.95 -1.40 -4.39
C GLU A 15 16.06 -2.92 -4.17
N GLN A 16 15.69 -3.42 -2.98
CA GLN A 16 15.94 -4.80 -2.55
C GLN A 16 14.67 -5.51 -2.07
N GLN A 17 13.70 -4.77 -1.52
CA GLN A 17 12.55 -5.33 -0.82
C GLN A 17 11.26 -4.60 -1.21
N GLN A 18 10.19 -5.39 -1.32
CA GLN A 18 8.81 -4.92 -1.27
C GLN A 18 8.26 -5.12 0.13
N TYR A 19 7.54 -4.13 0.63
CA TYR A 19 6.89 -4.14 1.92
C TYR A 19 5.37 -4.06 1.73
N LEU A 20 4.63 -4.88 2.48
CA LEU A 20 3.17 -4.89 2.47
C LEU A 20 2.64 -4.48 3.84
N LEU A 21 1.81 -3.42 3.85
CA LEU A 21 1.10 -2.92 5.02
C LEU A 21 -0.40 -3.09 4.81
N PHE A 22 -0.99 -4.05 5.51
CA PHE A 22 -2.44 -4.28 5.46
C PHE A 22 -3.18 -3.26 6.33
N THR A 23 -4.02 -2.42 5.71
CA THR A 23 -4.69 -1.33 6.44
C THR A 23 -5.79 -1.82 7.38
N GLY A 24 -6.17 -3.11 7.30
CA GLY A 24 -7.13 -3.76 8.19
C GLY A 24 -6.69 -3.81 9.65
N MET A 25 -5.40 -3.62 9.93
CA MET A 25 -4.86 -3.59 11.29
C MET A 25 -5.05 -2.25 12.02
N PHE A 26 -5.30 -1.15 11.29
CA PHE A 26 -5.32 0.19 11.90
C PHE A 26 -6.36 0.35 13.01
N PRO A 27 -7.55 -0.26 12.96
CA PRO A 27 -8.47 -0.24 14.10
C PRO A 27 -7.86 -0.74 15.42
N GLU A 28 -6.89 -1.64 15.39
CA GLU A 28 -6.26 -2.19 16.60
C GLU A 28 -5.29 -1.21 17.26
N VAL A 29 -4.64 -0.35 16.46
CA VAL A 29 -3.56 0.56 16.89
C VAL A 29 -3.98 2.04 16.87
N ASN A 30 -5.13 2.35 16.26
CA ASN A 30 -5.65 3.71 16.07
C ASN A 30 -7.01 3.90 16.77
N GLY A 31 -7.16 3.33 17.98
CA GLY A 31 -8.32 3.55 18.84
C GLY A 31 -9.66 3.11 18.22
N GLY A 32 -9.67 1.98 17.50
CA GLY A 32 -10.85 1.45 16.81
C GLY A 32 -11.15 2.11 15.47
N LYS A 33 -10.36 3.10 15.04
CA LYS A 33 -10.53 3.79 13.75
C LYS A 33 -9.61 3.17 12.70
N GLY A 34 -10.11 3.04 11.47
CA GLY A 34 -9.25 2.76 10.33
C GLY A 34 -8.30 3.92 10.02
N ILE A 35 -7.55 3.78 8.92
CA ILE A 35 -6.77 4.88 8.36
C ILE A 35 -7.68 5.74 7.47
N ASN A 36 -7.75 7.05 7.73
CA ASN A 36 -8.45 8.00 6.85
C ASN A 36 -7.47 8.55 5.80
N GLU A 37 -7.96 9.27 4.79
CA GLU A 37 -7.12 9.74 3.68
C GLU A 37 -5.98 10.69 4.11
N GLU A 38 -6.22 11.56 5.10
CA GLU A 38 -5.19 12.47 5.63
C GLU A 38 -4.09 11.69 6.34
N LEU A 39 -4.45 10.80 7.26
CA LEU A 39 -3.49 9.96 7.98
C LEU A 39 -2.78 9.00 7.03
N GLU A 40 -3.47 8.47 6.02
CA GLU A 40 -2.86 7.65 4.97
C GLU A 40 -1.80 8.44 4.22
N THR A 41 -2.11 9.66 3.79
CA THR A 41 -1.14 10.53 3.11
C THR A 41 0.10 10.79 3.97
N TYR A 42 -0.10 11.20 5.23
CA TYR A 42 1.03 11.49 6.13
C TYR A 42 1.86 10.26 6.45
N PHE A 43 1.19 9.13 6.74
CA PHE A 43 1.87 7.91 7.13
C PHE A 43 2.61 7.27 5.95
N VAL A 44 2.00 7.28 4.76
CA VAL A 44 2.67 6.79 3.54
C VAL A 44 3.88 7.65 3.19
N ASN A 45 3.76 8.98 3.28
CA ASN A 45 4.89 9.86 3.03
C ASN A 45 6.04 9.64 4.04
N PHE A 46 5.70 9.49 5.32
CA PHE A 46 6.65 9.11 6.36
C PHE A 46 7.34 7.77 6.05
N LEU A 47 6.60 6.74 5.62
CA LEU A 47 7.16 5.44 5.24
C LEU A 47 8.05 5.55 4.00
N ALA A 48 7.63 6.31 2.99
CA ALA A 48 8.37 6.51 1.76
C ALA A 48 9.75 7.13 2.02
N GLU A 49 9.83 8.11 2.93
CA GLU A 49 11.11 8.67 3.36
C GLU A 49 11.90 7.69 4.24
N LYS A 50 11.25 7.04 5.21
CA LYS A 50 11.90 6.11 6.13
C LYS A 50 12.55 4.90 5.46
N TYR A 51 11.93 4.37 4.41
CA TYR A 51 12.41 3.23 3.65
C TYR A 51 13.14 3.61 2.35
N HIS A 52 13.30 4.92 2.08
CA HIS A 52 13.81 5.40 0.79
C HIS A 52 13.07 4.78 -0.40
N ALA A 53 11.74 4.70 -0.29
CA ALA A 53 10.91 4.00 -1.26
C ALA A 53 11.08 4.60 -2.66
N THR A 54 11.19 3.73 -3.66
CA THR A 54 11.27 4.07 -5.08
C THR A 54 9.88 4.10 -5.72
N ALA A 55 8.93 3.34 -5.18
CA ALA A 55 7.53 3.40 -5.55
C ALA A 55 6.62 3.05 -4.36
N VAL A 56 5.38 3.56 -4.41
CA VAL A 56 4.30 3.23 -3.49
C VAL A 56 3.08 2.86 -4.32
N ALA A 57 2.39 1.81 -3.88
CA ALA A 57 1.24 1.24 -4.53
C ALA A 57 0.11 1.08 -3.52
N ARG A 58 -1.08 1.54 -3.87
CA ARG A 58 -2.29 1.43 -3.07
C ARG A 58 -3.24 0.43 -3.72
N ALA A 59 -3.72 -0.54 -2.96
CA ALA A 59 -4.73 -1.47 -3.45
C ALA A 59 -6.01 -0.73 -3.86
N SER A 60 -6.35 -0.83 -5.13
CA SER A 60 -7.63 -0.50 -5.74
C SER A 60 -8.39 -1.81 -5.97
N ALA A 61 -9.53 -1.98 -5.29
CA ALA A 61 -10.36 -3.16 -5.52
C ALA A 61 -11.19 -2.95 -6.79
N PHE A 62 -10.98 -3.79 -7.79
CA PHE A 62 -11.81 -3.85 -8.99
C PHE A 62 -12.58 -5.17 -9.00
N VAL A 63 -13.81 -5.09 -9.52
CA VAL A 63 -14.67 -6.25 -9.76
C VAL A 63 -14.86 -6.31 -11.26
N GLU A 64 -14.43 -7.40 -11.90
CA GLU A 64 -14.70 -7.68 -13.31
C GLU A 64 -16.21 -7.82 -13.56
N GLU A 65 -16.64 -7.71 -14.82
CA GLU A 65 -18.04 -7.91 -15.21
C GLU A 65 -18.58 -9.29 -14.80
N ASP A 66 -17.72 -10.31 -14.77
CA ASP A 66 -18.06 -11.68 -14.35
C ASP A 66 -18.09 -11.89 -12.82
N GLN A 67 -17.95 -10.81 -12.03
CA GLN A 67 -17.87 -10.79 -10.58
C GLN A 67 -16.56 -11.34 -9.99
N THR A 68 -15.52 -11.53 -10.79
CA THR A 68 -14.18 -11.84 -10.29
C THR A 68 -13.57 -10.60 -9.65
N ALA A 69 -13.23 -10.68 -8.37
CA ALA A 69 -12.53 -9.60 -7.66
C ALA A 69 -11.02 -9.76 -7.87
N PHE A 70 -10.35 -8.68 -8.25
CA PHE A 70 -8.89 -8.63 -8.25
C PHE A 70 -8.39 -7.37 -7.53
N ILE A 71 -7.17 -7.48 -7.01
CA ILE A 71 -6.45 -6.34 -6.44
C ILE A 71 -5.73 -5.66 -7.60
N GLY A 72 -6.31 -4.56 -8.07
CA GLY A 72 -5.55 -3.55 -8.79
C GLY A 72 -4.66 -2.80 -7.80
N MET A 73 -3.56 -2.27 -8.29
CA MET A 73 -2.67 -1.40 -7.54
C MET A 73 -2.58 -0.08 -8.30
N ASP A 74 -2.93 1.00 -7.64
CA ASP A 74 -2.67 2.35 -8.10
C ASP A 74 -1.29 2.74 -7.59
N ILE A 75 -0.35 2.98 -8.50
CA ILE A 75 1.07 3.12 -8.20
C ILE A 75 1.51 4.54 -8.52
N ARG A 76 2.35 5.09 -7.64
CA ARG A 76 3.19 6.25 -7.92
C ARG A 76 4.64 5.88 -7.68
N SER A 77 5.52 6.22 -8.61
CA SER A 77 6.97 6.15 -8.44
C SER A 77 7.52 7.49 -7.92
N ARG A 78 8.72 7.44 -7.33
CA ARG A 78 9.41 8.60 -6.77
C ARG A 78 9.81 9.63 -7.84
N ASP A 79 10.05 9.19 -9.08
CA ASP A 79 10.32 10.06 -10.23
C ASP A 79 9.05 10.69 -10.83
N GLY A 80 7.87 10.30 -10.34
CA GLY A 80 6.60 10.97 -10.60
C GLY A 80 5.70 10.27 -11.62
N GLU A 81 6.05 9.09 -12.12
CA GLU A 81 5.14 8.26 -12.91
C GLU A 81 3.97 7.76 -12.06
N VAL A 82 2.80 7.61 -12.70
CA VAL A 82 1.56 7.16 -12.06
C VAL A 82 0.86 6.20 -13.02
N TRP A 83 0.52 5.01 -12.54
CA TRP A 83 -0.18 4.00 -13.33
C TRP A 83 -1.00 3.07 -12.43
N SER A 84 -1.94 2.37 -13.03
CA SER A 84 -2.64 1.24 -12.42
C SER A 84 -2.09 -0.06 -13.00
N GLN A 85 -2.04 -1.13 -12.21
CA GLN A 85 -1.75 -2.48 -12.71
C GLN A 85 -2.45 -3.54 -11.86
N GLN A 86 -2.62 -4.73 -12.41
CA GLN A 86 -3.11 -5.88 -11.66
C GLN A 86 -1.95 -6.80 -11.30
N ASN A 87 -1.66 -6.92 -10.01
CA ASN A 87 -0.65 -7.83 -9.48
C ASN A 87 -1.27 -9.17 -9.09
N ILE A 88 -0.50 -10.25 -9.25
CA ILE A 88 -0.87 -11.58 -8.76
C ILE A 88 -0.14 -11.80 -7.44
N PHE A 89 -0.90 -12.11 -6.38
CA PHE A 89 -0.38 -12.40 -5.05
C PHE A 89 -0.46 -13.89 -4.77
N THR A 90 0.60 -14.47 -4.21
CA THR A 90 0.60 -15.84 -3.68
C THR A 90 0.38 -15.78 -2.17
N VAL A 91 -0.47 -16.68 -1.64
CA VAL A 91 -0.76 -16.80 -0.22
C VAL A 91 -0.35 -18.16 0.33
N ASP A 92 -0.08 -18.24 1.64
CA ASP A 92 0.11 -19.49 2.37
C ASP A 92 -1.21 -20.16 2.79
N ASP A 93 -1.13 -21.28 3.51
CA ASP A 93 -2.28 -22.04 4.01
C ASP A 93 -3.14 -21.26 5.03
N GLU A 94 -2.66 -20.12 5.53
CA GLU A 94 -3.37 -19.20 6.44
C GLU A 94 -3.89 -17.95 5.71
N ASP A 95 -3.96 -17.98 4.37
CA ASP A 95 -4.36 -16.85 3.51
C ASP A 95 -3.46 -15.59 3.66
N LYS A 96 -2.23 -15.73 4.16
CA LYS A 96 -1.27 -14.61 4.25
C LYS A 96 -0.48 -14.50 2.97
N VAL A 97 -0.32 -13.28 2.45
CA VAL A 97 0.53 -13.03 1.29
C VAL A 97 1.99 -13.41 1.62
N VAL A 98 2.62 -14.20 0.75
CA VAL A 98 4.01 -14.64 0.90
C VAL A 98 4.90 -14.26 -0.28
N SER A 99 4.32 -13.98 -1.44
CA SER A 99 5.04 -13.44 -2.60
C SER A 99 4.10 -12.67 -3.54
N VAL A 100 4.71 -11.84 -4.38
CA VAL A 100 4.04 -11.14 -5.48
C VAL A 100 4.70 -11.58 -6.77
N ASP A 101 3.89 -11.93 -7.78
CA ASP A 101 4.40 -12.28 -9.10
C ASP A 101 5.03 -11.03 -9.77
N ALA A 102 6.18 -11.23 -10.41
CA ALA A 102 6.84 -10.18 -11.19
C ALA A 102 6.04 -9.86 -12.46
N ASP A 103 5.34 -10.86 -13.02
CA ASP A 103 4.43 -10.65 -14.13
C ASP A 103 3.14 -10.01 -13.62
N PHE A 104 2.79 -8.89 -14.22
CA PHE A 104 1.54 -8.17 -13.96
C PHE A 104 0.74 -8.02 -15.25
N THR A 105 -0.57 -7.91 -15.10
CA THR A 105 -1.51 -7.74 -16.23
C THR A 105 -2.19 -6.38 -16.16
N HIS A 106 -2.80 -5.98 -17.28
CA HIS A 106 -3.69 -4.82 -17.35
C HIS A 106 -3.10 -3.50 -16.81
N SER A 107 -1.79 -3.27 -17.03
CA SER A 107 -1.14 -2.00 -16.69
C SER A 107 -1.60 -0.87 -17.60
N SER A 108 -1.98 0.27 -17.02
CA SER A 108 -2.49 1.44 -17.74
C SER A 108 -2.31 2.71 -16.93
N ASN A 109 -1.90 3.79 -17.60
CA ASN A 109 -1.87 5.15 -17.09
C ASN A 109 -3.12 5.97 -17.46
N GLU A 110 -4.08 5.38 -18.18
CA GLU A 110 -5.33 6.02 -18.60
C GLU A 110 -6.55 5.60 -17.77
N ASN A 111 -6.42 4.53 -16.98
CA ASN A 111 -7.51 4.06 -16.10
C ASN A 111 -7.81 5.07 -14.98
N PRO A 112 -9.02 5.02 -14.38
CA PRO A 112 -9.32 5.79 -13.18
C PRO A 112 -8.41 5.38 -12.02
N ILE A 113 -7.42 6.22 -11.73
CA ILE A 113 -6.45 6.05 -10.63
C ILE A 113 -6.92 6.87 -9.43
N CYS A 114 -6.84 6.31 -8.23
CA CYS A 114 -7.21 7.01 -7.01
C CYS A 114 -6.33 8.25 -6.82
N PRO A 115 -6.89 9.48 -6.77
CA PRO A 115 -6.09 10.70 -6.75
C PRO A 115 -5.12 10.81 -5.57
N ILE A 116 -5.39 10.13 -4.45
CA ILE A 116 -4.54 10.12 -3.25
C ILE A 116 -3.12 9.65 -3.56
N VAL A 117 -2.91 8.76 -4.52
CA VAL A 117 -1.56 8.26 -4.81
C VAL A 117 -0.64 9.37 -5.30
N ASN A 118 -1.19 10.47 -5.84
CA ASN A 118 -0.41 11.62 -6.28
C ASN A 118 0.28 12.36 -5.12
N THR A 119 -0.22 12.24 -3.89
CA THR A 119 0.29 12.98 -2.73
C THR A 119 1.42 12.25 -2.01
N TYR A 120 1.63 10.95 -2.26
CA TYR A 120 2.50 10.09 -1.45
C TYR A 120 3.98 10.49 -1.44
N PHE A 121 4.48 11.13 -2.50
CA PHE A 121 5.86 11.65 -2.58
C PHE A 121 5.94 13.19 -2.50
N GLU A 122 4.85 13.88 -2.20
CA GLU A 122 4.91 15.32 -1.96
C GLU A 122 5.66 15.57 -0.65
N PHE A 123 6.61 16.50 -0.65
CA PHE A 123 7.35 16.81 0.57
C PHE A 123 6.41 17.37 1.64
N ILE A 124 6.44 16.78 2.84
CA ILE A 124 5.71 17.26 4.00
C ILE A 124 6.71 17.55 5.12
N ASP A 125 6.76 18.80 5.57
CA ASP A 125 7.49 19.19 6.77
C ASP A 125 6.61 18.89 7.99
N PHE A 126 6.83 17.73 8.62
CA PHE A 126 6.03 17.31 9.76
C PHE A 126 6.39 18.12 11.01
N PRO A 127 5.41 18.78 11.66
CA PRO A 127 5.59 19.31 13.00
C PRO A 127 6.07 18.23 13.99
N GLU A 128 6.81 18.62 15.03
CA GLU A 128 7.45 17.69 15.97
C GLU A 128 6.46 16.71 16.61
N ASP A 129 5.28 17.20 17.01
CA ASP A 129 4.20 16.40 17.59
C ASP A 129 3.61 15.39 16.59
N THR A 130 3.46 15.80 15.33
CA THR A 130 3.00 14.95 14.23
C THR A 130 4.02 13.87 13.93
N LEU A 131 5.30 14.22 13.86
CA LEU A 131 6.38 13.26 13.64
C LEU A 131 6.47 12.25 14.79
N ALA A 132 6.31 12.69 16.04
CA ALA A 132 6.27 11.80 17.20
C ALA A 132 5.10 10.80 17.09
N TYR A 133 3.90 11.29 16.76
CA TYR A 133 2.73 10.43 16.54
C TYR A 133 2.94 9.40 15.42
N LEU A 134 3.52 9.80 14.28
CA LEU A 134 3.80 8.90 13.16
C LEU A 134 4.85 7.84 13.52
N ASN A 135 5.85 8.17 14.32
CA ASN A 135 6.82 7.20 14.84
C ASN A 135 6.16 6.19 15.80
N ASP A 136 5.31 6.66 16.71
CA ASP A 136 4.57 5.78 17.63
C ASP A 136 3.62 4.84 16.89
N LEU A 137 2.92 5.37 15.87
CA LEU A 137 2.08 4.58 14.98
C LEU A 137 2.90 3.55 14.21
N PHE A 138 4.06 3.94 13.69
CA PHE A 138 4.98 3.04 13.00
C PHE A 138 5.42 1.88 13.88
N GLU A 139 5.88 2.12 15.11
CA GLU A 139 6.33 1.03 15.98
C GLU A 139 5.20 0.07 16.35
N GLN A 140 3.95 0.55 16.38
CA GLN A 140 2.77 -0.31 16.58
C GLN A 140 2.44 -1.15 15.34
N VAL A 141 2.56 -0.60 14.13
CA VAL A 141 2.23 -1.37 12.91
C VAL A 141 3.38 -2.22 12.38
N LYS A 142 4.62 -1.86 12.69
CA LYS A 142 5.84 -2.52 12.19
C LYS A 142 5.83 -4.05 12.30
N PRO A 143 5.33 -4.68 13.38
CA PRO A 143 5.29 -6.14 13.48
C PRO A 143 4.41 -6.83 12.44
N SER A 144 3.47 -6.12 11.81
CA SER A 144 2.61 -6.69 10.76
C SER A 144 3.15 -6.46 9.35
N ILE A 145 4.16 -5.59 9.19
CA ILE A 145 4.73 -5.27 7.89
C ILE A 145 5.42 -6.53 7.38
N GLN A 146 4.93 -7.03 6.25
CA GLN A 146 5.58 -8.14 5.57
C GLN A 146 6.65 -7.59 4.65
N SER A 147 7.80 -8.25 4.60
CA SER A 147 8.89 -7.95 3.67
C SER A 147 9.07 -9.12 2.71
N ILE A 148 9.13 -8.80 1.42
CA ILE A 148 9.28 -9.75 0.33
C ILE A 148 10.52 -9.30 -0.46
N PRO A 149 11.57 -10.13 -0.59
CA PRO A 149 12.72 -9.81 -1.43
C PRO A 149 12.30 -9.61 -2.88
N LEU A 150 12.83 -8.58 -3.54
CA LEU A 150 12.68 -8.41 -4.99
C LEU A 150 13.64 -9.37 -5.71
N GLU A 151 13.12 -10.17 -6.63
CA GLU A 151 13.96 -11.00 -7.51
C GLU A 151 14.76 -10.09 -8.46
N LYS A 152 16.05 -10.39 -8.65
CA LYS A 152 16.97 -9.63 -9.50
C LYS A 152 17.06 -10.20 -10.90
#